data_AF-A0A1Q4YFT8-F1
#
_entry.id   AF-A0A1Q4YFT8-F1
#
_cell.length_a   1.000
_cell.length_b   1.000
_cell.length_c   1.000
_cell.angle_alpha   90.00
_cell.angle_beta   90.00
_cell.angle_gamma   90.00
#
_symmetry.space_group_name_H-M   'P 1'
#
loop_
_entity.id
_entity.type
_entity.pdbx_description
1 polymer ?
#
loop_
_entity_poly.entity_id
_entity_poly.type
_entity_poly.pdbx_seq_one_letter_code
_entity_poly.pdbx_strand_id
1 'polypeptide(L)'
;MKQFRTSLAVVGAVVALTAAGVLTQYDVGSAQPAAPADQGIAHLGTQVNLPAGVWTATPLVVTLPFAGTYELDADVRGRLSGVPAVNTYISARLWNDTANTVVPQSERLVHQVIDSNAGDGQTGGNQTAPISELIHVDEPTTIRLQARRIDAAGTAVVAQIYSDGAGYTSLRYDRVGD
;
A
#
# COMPACT_ATOMS: atom_id res chain seq x y z
N MET A 1 59.70 -45.13 80.38
CA MET A 1 60.73 -45.23 79.32
C MET A 1 60.07 -44.92 77.98
N LYS A 2 60.73 -44.10 77.13
CA LYS A 2 60.86 -44.20 75.65
C LYS A 2 59.69 -44.90 74.91
N GLN A 3 59.05 -44.43 73.85
CA GLN A 3 59.38 -43.56 72.71
C GLN A 3 58.06 -43.43 71.92
N PHE A 4 57.63 -42.25 71.49
CA PHE A 4 57.78 -41.71 70.12
C PHE A 4 57.14 -42.53 68.98
N ARG A 5 56.45 -41.76 68.11
CA ARG A 5 56.34 -41.87 66.63
C ARG A 5 55.06 -42.52 66.07
N THR A 6 54.10 -41.69 65.62
CA THR A 6 53.90 -41.11 64.24
C THR A 6 53.08 -42.03 63.34
N SER A 7 51.84 -41.66 62.98
CA SER A 7 51.42 -41.07 61.68
C SER A 7 50.33 -42.00 61.10
N LEU A 8 49.39 -41.66 60.21
CA LEU A 8 49.08 -40.49 59.40
C LEU A 8 47.58 -40.60 59.02
N ALA A 9 47.01 -39.47 58.59
CA ALA A 9 45.62 -39.21 58.20
C ALA A 9 45.05 -40.07 57.04
N VAL A 10 43.71 -40.09 56.91
CA VAL A 10 42.99 -39.49 55.76
C VAL A 10 41.59 -39.03 56.22
N VAL A 11 41.32 -37.72 56.11
CA VAL A 11 39.99 -37.12 56.19
C VAL A 11 39.52 -36.89 54.74
N GLY A 12 38.45 -37.53 54.33
CA GLY A 12 37.74 -37.22 53.08
C GLY A 12 36.51 -36.37 53.38
N ALA A 13 36.58 -35.07 53.13
CA ALA A 13 35.43 -34.17 53.20
C ALA A 13 34.80 -34.05 51.81
N VAL A 14 33.55 -34.53 51.68
CA VAL A 14 32.72 -34.32 50.48
C VAL A 14 32.06 -32.96 50.60
N VAL A 15 32.42 -32.03 49.72
CA VAL A 15 31.78 -30.72 49.61
C VAL A 15 30.59 -30.84 48.67
N ALA A 16 29.38 -30.68 49.18
CA ALA A 16 28.16 -30.56 48.37
C ALA A 16 27.99 -29.09 47.96
N LEU A 17 28.16 -28.79 46.67
CA LEU A 17 27.77 -27.50 46.09
C LEU A 17 26.28 -27.53 45.75
N THR A 18 25.46 -26.79 46.49
CA THR A 18 24.09 -26.46 46.09
C THR A 18 24.12 -25.17 45.26
N ALA A 19 23.98 -25.30 43.93
CA ALA A 19 23.80 -24.15 43.05
C ALA A 19 22.34 -23.66 43.14
N ALA A 20 22.14 -22.48 43.72
CA ALA A 20 20.86 -21.77 43.63
C ALA A 20 20.71 -21.21 42.22
N GLY A 21 19.84 -21.82 41.41
CA GLY A 21 19.47 -21.28 40.11
C GLY A 21 18.63 -20.01 40.29
N VAL A 22 19.18 -18.85 39.96
CA VAL A 22 18.42 -17.62 39.81
C VAL A 22 17.63 -17.72 38.52
N LEU A 23 16.32 -17.94 38.61
CA LEU A 23 15.41 -17.84 37.46
C LEU A 23 15.18 -16.35 37.18
N THR A 24 15.81 -15.80 36.15
CA THR A 24 15.43 -14.49 35.61
C THR A 24 14.13 -14.66 34.83
N GLN A 25 13.01 -14.29 35.45
CA GLN A 25 11.73 -14.17 34.79
C GLN A 25 11.81 -12.99 33.82
N TYR A 26 12.03 -13.27 32.54
CA TYR A 26 11.87 -12.28 31.49
C TYR A 26 10.38 -12.01 31.32
N ASP A 27 9.93 -10.90 31.86
CA ASP A 27 8.62 -10.34 31.54
C ASP A 27 8.67 -9.84 30.09
N VAL A 28 8.49 -10.75 29.13
CA VAL A 28 8.24 -10.38 27.73
C VAL A 28 6.79 -9.89 27.66
N GLY A 29 6.58 -8.67 28.18
CA GLY A 29 5.33 -7.96 27.99
C GLY A 29 5.00 -7.97 26.50
N SER A 30 3.82 -8.46 26.14
CA SER A 30 3.35 -8.43 24.77
C SER A 30 3.46 -7.00 24.26
N ALA A 31 4.27 -6.78 23.22
CA ALA A 31 4.42 -5.46 22.63
C ALA A 31 3.03 -4.93 22.27
N GLN A 32 2.64 -3.80 22.88
CA GLN A 32 1.39 -3.15 22.55
C GLN A 32 1.43 -2.80 21.04
N PRO A 33 0.38 -3.13 20.27
CA PRO A 33 0.32 -2.74 18.87
C PRO A 33 0.56 -1.24 18.72
N ALA A 34 1.42 -0.86 17.77
CA ALA A 34 1.63 0.55 17.47
C ALA A 34 0.30 1.21 17.11
N ALA A 35 0.08 2.44 17.59
CA ALA A 35 -1.06 3.22 17.19
C ALA A 35 -1.03 3.41 15.65
N PRO A 36 -2.18 3.32 14.97
CA PRO A 36 -2.26 3.66 13.55
C PRO A 36 -1.71 5.07 13.29
N ALA A 37 -1.00 5.23 12.18
CA ALA A 37 -0.38 6.51 11.82
C ALA A 37 -1.40 7.48 11.19
N ASP A 38 -1.26 8.76 11.50
CA ASP A 38 -2.03 9.86 10.91
C ASP A 38 -1.69 10.11 9.43
N GLN A 39 -0.65 9.46 8.91
CA GLN A 39 -0.21 9.54 7.52
C GLN A 39 0.11 8.15 6.97
N GLY A 40 -0.03 7.98 5.65
CA GLY A 40 0.30 6.72 5.00
C GLY A 40 0.38 6.83 3.49
N ILE A 41 1.10 5.91 2.86
CA ILE A 41 1.21 5.80 1.41
C ILE A 41 1.16 4.34 0.96
N ALA A 42 0.42 4.09 -0.11
CA ALA A 42 0.38 2.82 -0.80
C ALA A 42 0.84 2.99 -2.26
N HIS A 43 1.46 1.94 -2.80
CA HIS A 43 1.90 1.88 -4.19
C HIS A 43 1.25 0.70 -4.90
N LEU A 44 0.82 0.90 -6.14
CA LEU A 44 0.30 -0.19 -6.96
C LEU A 44 1.47 -1.09 -7.39
N GLY A 45 1.45 -2.36 -7.00
CA GLY A 45 2.49 -3.34 -7.34
C GLY A 45 2.23 -4.15 -8.61
N THR A 46 1.23 -3.78 -9.42
CA THR A 46 0.77 -4.58 -10.58
C THR A 46 0.28 -3.71 -11.73
N GLN A 47 -0.12 -4.33 -12.84
CA GLN A 47 -0.80 -3.71 -13.97
C GLN A 47 -2.27 -4.13 -13.95
N VAL A 48 -3.17 -3.16 -14.09
CA VAL A 48 -4.62 -3.40 -14.11
C VAL A 48 -5.16 -3.07 -15.49
N ASN A 49 -5.59 -4.08 -16.24
CA ASN A 49 -6.23 -3.91 -17.54
C ASN A 49 -7.63 -3.30 -17.39
N LEU A 50 -7.95 -2.33 -18.25
CA LEU A 50 -9.21 -1.59 -18.19
C LEU A 50 -10.14 -2.01 -19.34
N PRO A 51 -11.23 -2.75 -19.07
CA PRO A 51 -12.30 -2.95 -20.04
C PRO A 51 -13.01 -1.64 -20.40
N ALA A 52 -13.64 -1.59 -21.58
CA ALA A 52 -14.43 -0.45 -22.04
C ALA A 52 -15.63 -0.20 -21.13
N GLY A 53 -15.84 1.06 -20.74
CA GLY A 53 -17.05 1.56 -20.09
C GLY A 53 -17.24 1.13 -18.63
N VAL A 54 -16.40 0.24 -18.10
CA VAL A 54 -16.57 -0.34 -16.76
C VAL A 54 -15.55 0.24 -15.78
N TRP A 55 -16.06 0.80 -14.67
CA TRP A 55 -15.23 1.14 -13.52
C TRP A 55 -14.63 -0.12 -12.92
N THR A 56 -13.31 -0.20 -12.99
CA THR A 56 -12.50 -1.33 -12.53
C THR A 56 -11.75 -0.92 -11.27
N ALA A 57 -11.93 -1.70 -10.21
CA ALA A 57 -11.19 -1.54 -8.97
C ALA A 57 -9.73 -1.99 -9.15
N THR A 58 -8.79 -1.14 -8.74
CA THR A 58 -7.39 -1.55 -8.60
C THR A 58 -7.17 -2.15 -7.19
N PRO A 59 -6.07 -2.89 -6.95
CA PRO A 59 -5.71 -3.29 -5.59
C PRO A 59 -5.03 -2.16 -4.78
N LEU A 60 -4.92 -0.95 -5.33
CA LEU A 60 -4.36 0.20 -4.61
C LEU A 60 -5.40 0.79 -3.67
N VAL A 61 -5.14 0.64 -2.37
CA VAL A 61 -6.01 1.07 -1.27
C VAL A 61 -5.20 1.75 -0.17
N VAL A 62 -5.83 2.66 0.55
CA VAL A 62 -5.38 3.15 1.86
C VAL A 62 -6.51 3.03 2.87
N THR A 63 -6.16 2.84 4.14
CA THR A 63 -7.12 2.83 5.25
C THR A 63 -6.88 4.06 6.10
N LEU A 64 -7.89 4.91 6.21
CA LEU A 64 -7.96 6.05 7.10
C LEU A 64 -8.37 5.53 8.47
N PRO A 65 -7.47 5.54 9.47
CA PRO A 65 -7.66 4.73 10.67
C PRO A 65 -8.66 5.29 11.68
N PHE A 66 -9.00 6.57 11.58
CA PHE A 66 -9.83 7.28 12.55
C PHE A 66 -10.84 8.18 11.85
N ALA A 67 -11.84 8.65 12.60
CA ALA A 67 -12.68 9.74 12.15
C ALA A 67 -11.86 11.03 12.03
N GLY A 68 -12.23 11.91 11.10
CA GLY A 68 -11.59 13.22 10.94
C GLY A 68 -11.46 13.63 9.49
N THR A 69 -10.69 14.69 9.28
CA THR A 69 -10.46 15.28 7.96
C THR A 69 -9.10 14.85 7.41
N TYR A 70 -9.08 14.40 6.16
CA TYR A 70 -7.92 13.86 5.48
C TYR A 70 -7.69 14.55 4.15
N GLU A 71 -6.43 14.91 3.88
CA GLU A 71 -5.94 15.17 2.53
C GLU A 71 -5.59 13.83 1.87
N LEU A 72 -6.12 13.61 0.67
CA LEU A 72 -5.82 12.46 -0.17
C LEU A 72 -5.09 12.95 -1.40
N ASP A 73 -3.95 12.34 -1.72
CA ASP A 73 -3.28 12.57 -2.99
C ASP A 73 -2.96 11.25 -3.69
N ALA A 74 -3.20 11.20 -4.99
CA ALA A 74 -2.81 10.08 -5.82
C ALA A 74 -2.08 10.56 -7.06
N ASP A 75 -0.97 9.91 -7.38
CA ASP A 75 -0.36 9.98 -8.70
C ASP A 75 -0.83 8.78 -9.50
N VAL A 76 -1.62 9.00 -10.55
CA VAL A 76 -2.22 7.91 -11.33
C VAL A 76 -1.52 7.78 -12.68
N ARG A 77 -0.74 6.71 -12.86
CA ARG A 77 -0.07 6.40 -14.14
C ARG A 77 -0.98 5.55 -15.02
N GLY A 78 -1.32 6.09 -16.17
CA GLY A 78 -2.05 5.39 -17.23
C GLY A 78 -1.14 5.06 -18.40
N ARG A 79 -1.39 3.91 -19.04
CA ARG A 79 -0.83 3.57 -20.36
C ARG A 79 -1.98 3.28 -21.31
N LEU A 80 -1.93 3.90 -22.49
CA LEU A 80 -2.97 3.78 -23.50
C LEU A 80 -2.34 3.69 -24.89
N SER A 81 -2.81 2.77 -25.73
CA SER A 81 -2.42 2.72 -27.13
C SER A 81 -3.45 2.02 -28.00
N GLY A 82 -3.53 2.39 -29.27
CA GLY A 82 -4.50 1.89 -30.25
C GLY A 82 -3.96 2.00 -31.66
N VAL A 83 -4.71 1.45 -32.62
CA VAL A 83 -4.47 1.67 -34.06
C VAL A 83 -5.50 2.69 -34.55
N PRO A 84 -5.10 3.76 -35.26
CA PRO A 84 -6.02 4.75 -35.81
C PRO A 84 -7.06 4.15 -36.77
N ALA A 85 -8.25 4.74 -36.92
CA ALA A 85 -8.72 5.91 -36.20
C ALA A 85 -9.13 5.56 -34.75
N VAL A 86 -8.59 6.29 -33.78
CA VAL A 86 -8.80 6.07 -32.34
C VAL A 86 -9.03 7.38 -31.61
N ASN A 87 -9.98 7.38 -30.70
CA ASN A 87 -10.21 8.39 -29.68
C ASN A 87 -10.64 7.63 -28.42
N THR A 88 -9.67 7.24 -27.61
CA THR A 88 -9.90 6.51 -26.37
C THR A 88 -9.22 7.27 -25.25
N TYR A 89 -9.80 7.21 -24.06
CA TYR A 89 -9.19 7.77 -22.86
C TYR A 89 -9.42 6.91 -21.62
N ILE A 90 -8.56 7.13 -20.62
CA ILE A 90 -8.69 6.55 -19.29
C ILE A 90 -9.18 7.64 -18.34
N SER A 91 -10.22 7.33 -17.57
CA SER A 91 -10.65 8.13 -16.43
C SER A 91 -10.39 7.35 -15.14
N ALA A 92 -9.92 8.02 -14.10
CA ALA A 92 -9.71 7.45 -12.77
C ALA A 92 -10.42 8.28 -11.70
N ARG A 93 -10.76 7.66 -10.57
CA ARG A 93 -11.40 8.31 -9.42
C ARG A 93 -11.06 7.60 -8.12
N LEU A 94 -11.28 8.28 -7.00
CA LEU A 94 -11.22 7.65 -5.67
C LEU A 94 -12.61 7.17 -5.26
N TRP A 95 -12.66 6.00 -4.65
CA TRP A 95 -13.87 5.34 -4.18
C TRP A 95 -13.76 5.07 -2.68
N ASN A 96 -14.78 5.44 -1.92
CA ASN A 96 -14.92 5.09 -0.53
C ASN A 96 -15.59 3.70 -0.45
N ASP A 97 -14.80 2.67 -0.15
CA ASP A 97 -15.28 1.29 -0.03
C ASP A 97 -16.22 1.13 1.17
N THR A 98 -15.99 1.87 2.27
CA THR A 98 -16.79 1.82 3.49
C THR A 98 -18.20 2.36 3.26
N ALA A 99 -18.30 3.56 2.67
CA ALA A 99 -19.58 4.19 2.37
C ALA A 99 -20.21 3.71 1.04
N ASN A 100 -19.46 2.94 0.25
CA ASN A 100 -19.84 2.52 -1.11
C ASN A 100 -20.26 3.70 -2.01
N THR A 101 -19.46 4.77 -1.96
CA THR A 101 -19.70 6.00 -2.72
C THR A 101 -18.42 6.51 -3.37
N VAL A 102 -18.57 7.32 -4.42
CA VAL A 102 -17.44 8.03 -5.02
C VAL A 102 -16.96 9.14 -4.07
N VAL A 103 -15.64 9.31 -3.94
CA VAL A 103 -15.10 10.50 -3.31
C VAL A 103 -15.44 11.69 -4.23
N PRO A 104 -16.21 12.69 -3.76
CA PRO A 104 -16.64 13.80 -4.60
C PRO A 104 -15.48 14.47 -5.33
N GLN A 105 -15.72 14.87 -6.58
CA GLN A 105 -14.77 15.62 -7.41
C GLN A 105 -13.43 14.92 -7.71
N SER A 106 -13.19 13.68 -7.26
CA SER A 106 -11.95 12.94 -7.48
C SER A 106 -11.71 12.41 -8.91
N GLU A 107 -12.68 12.53 -9.82
CA GLU A 107 -12.53 11.99 -11.18
C GLU A 107 -11.51 12.82 -11.99
N ARG A 108 -10.59 12.15 -12.68
CA ARG A 108 -9.55 12.76 -13.52
C ARG A 108 -9.38 12.03 -14.84
N LEU A 109 -9.16 12.80 -15.91
CA LEU A 109 -8.66 12.29 -17.19
C LEU A 109 -7.18 11.93 -17.03
N VAL A 110 -6.84 10.65 -17.09
CA VAL A 110 -5.48 10.17 -16.86
C VAL A 110 -4.62 10.26 -18.12
N HIS A 111 -5.16 9.75 -19.23
CA HIS A 111 -4.47 9.73 -20.53
C HIS A 111 -5.53 9.64 -21.62
N GLN A 112 -5.33 10.37 -22.72
CA GLN A 112 -6.15 10.27 -23.91
C GLN A 112 -5.26 10.12 -25.15
N VAL A 113 -5.66 9.22 -26.05
CA VAL A 113 -5.06 9.08 -27.38
C VAL A 113 -6.12 9.46 -28.39
N ILE A 114 -5.81 10.44 -29.24
CA ILE A 114 -6.64 10.86 -30.37
C ILE A 114 -5.78 10.83 -31.62
N ASP A 115 -6.15 9.97 -32.56
CA ASP A 115 -5.61 9.97 -33.92
C ASP A 115 -6.72 9.59 -34.89
N SER A 116 -7.18 10.55 -35.69
CA SER A 116 -8.26 10.37 -36.65
C SER A 116 -7.78 9.88 -38.02
N ASN A 117 -6.46 9.86 -38.27
CA ASN A 117 -5.92 9.54 -39.58
C ASN A 117 -5.83 8.01 -39.71
N ALA A 118 -6.67 7.42 -40.55
CA ALA A 118 -6.66 5.98 -40.77
C ALA A 118 -5.27 5.50 -41.20
N GLY A 119 -4.78 4.44 -40.55
CA GLY A 119 -3.49 3.83 -40.81
C GLY A 119 -3.23 2.66 -39.86
N ASP A 120 -2.23 1.85 -40.17
CA ASP A 120 -1.98 0.60 -39.44
C ASP A 120 -0.94 0.74 -38.31
N GLY A 121 -0.36 1.93 -38.17
CA GLY A 121 0.64 2.23 -37.14
C GLY A 121 0.02 2.39 -35.76
N GLN A 122 0.58 1.75 -34.75
CA GLN A 122 0.14 1.94 -33.37
C GLN A 122 0.51 3.35 -32.87
N THR A 123 -0.44 4.00 -32.21
CA THR A 123 -0.26 5.30 -31.54
C THR A 123 -0.58 5.17 -30.06
N GLY A 124 0.07 5.97 -29.22
CA GLY A 124 -0.17 6.01 -27.79
C GLY A 124 1.08 6.26 -26.95
N GLY A 125 0.93 6.05 -25.64
CA GLY A 125 2.00 6.30 -24.68
C GLY A 125 1.55 6.08 -23.24
N ASN A 126 2.20 6.81 -22.33
CA ASN A 126 1.85 6.86 -20.92
C ASN A 126 1.75 8.31 -20.44
N GLN A 127 1.01 8.52 -19.36
CA GLN A 127 0.88 9.82 -18.70
C GLN A 127 0.53 9.59 -17.22
N THR A 128 0.91 10.53 -16.37
CA THR A 128 0.49 10.59 -14.97
C THR A 128 -0.49 11.73 -14.78
N ALA A 129 -1.58 11.49 -14.04
CA ALA A 129 -2.50 12.54 -13.61
C ALA A 129 -2.62 12.54 -12.08
N PRO A 130 -2.52 13.71 -11.42
CA PRO A 130 -2.73 13.83 -9.98
C PRO A 130 -4.23 13.89 -9.64
N ILE A 131 -4.60 13.27 -8.53
CA ILE A 131 -5.86 13.49 -7.81
C ILE A 131 -5.50 14.06 -6.44
N SER A 132 -6.12 15.15 -6.03
CA SER A 132 -5.93 15.78 -4.70
C SER A 132 -7.29 16.18 -4.18
N GLU A 133 -7.72 15.61 -3.05
CA GLU A 133 -9.04 15.84 -2.47
C GLU A 133 -8.97 15.95 -0.95
N LEU A 134 -9.86 16.74 -0.35
CA LEU A 134 -10.05 16.84 1.09
C LEU A 134 -11.36 16.14 1.46
N ILE A 135 -11.31 15.16 2.37
CA ILE A 135 -12.51 14.43 2.80
C ILE A 135 -12.64 14.41 4.31
N HIS A 136 -13.88 14.39 4.79
CA HIS A 136 -14.20 14.05 6.16
C HIS A 136 -14.73 12.62 6.22
N VAL A 137 -14.32 11.86 7.24
CA VAL A 137 -14.83 10.51 7.50
C VAL A 137 -15.24 10.39 8.97
N ASP A 138 -16.38 9.76 9.22
CA ASP A 138 -16.94 9.61 10.57
C ASP A 138 -16.44 8.35 11.28
N GLU A 139 -15.79 7.44 10.55
CA GLU A 139 -15.31 6.14 11.02
C GLU A 139 -14.11 5.66 10.19
N PRO A 140 -13.37 4.63 10.64
CA PRO A 140 -12.28 4.05 9.87
C PRO A 140 -12.73 3.70 8.44
N THR A 141 -12.07 4.29 7.46
CA THR A 141 -12.56 4.31 6.07
C THR A 141 -11.50 3.77 5.11
N THR A 142 -11.90 2.88 4.19
CA THR A 142 -11.01 2.43 3.11
C THR A 142 -11.27 3.21 1.83
N ILE A 143 -10.22 3.83 1.30
CA ILE A 143 -10.23 4.52 0.01
C ILE A 143 -9.50 3.69 -1.02
N ARG A 144 -10.09 3.54 -2.20
CA ARG A 144 -9.56 2.76 -3.32
C ARG A 144 -9.47 3.59 -4.59
N LEU A 145 -8.44 3.35 -5.40
CA LEU A 145 -8.39 3.84 -6.77
C LEU A 145 -9.23 2.95 -7.71
N GLN A 146 -10.16 3.57 -8.44
CA GLN A 146 -10.88 2.96 -9.56
C GLN A 146 -10.50 3.66 -10.87
N ALA A 147 -10.53 2.92 -11.98
CA ALA A 147 -10.34 3.49 -13.31
C ALA A 147 -11.22 2.81 -14.36
N ARG A 148 -11.47 3.49 -15.47
CA ARG A 148 -12.18 2.94 -16.64
C ARG A 148 -11.56 3.43 -17.93
N ARG A 149 -11.69 2.62 -18.97
CA ARG A 149 -11.45 3.04 -20.35
C ARG A 149 -12.75 3.53 -20.97
N ILE A 150 -12.69 4.59 -21.77
CA ILE A 150 -13.83 5.07 -22.57
C ILE A 150 -13.36 5.19 -24.02
N ASP A 151 -14.06 4.50 -24.92
CA ASP A 151 -13.80 4.47 -26.35
C ASP A 151 -14.81 5.40 -27.05
N ALA A 152 -14.41 6.63 -27.35
CA ALA A 152 -15.24 7.60 -28.09
C ALA A 152 -15.24 7.32 -29.60
N ALA A 153 -14.11 6.84 -30.14
CA ALA A 153 -13.98 6.29 -31.48
C ALA A 153 -12.86 5.24 -31.51
N GLY A 154 -13.00 4.19 -32.32
CA GLY A 154 -12.04 3.09 -32.33
C GLY A 154 -11.95 2.37 -30.97
N THR A 155 -10.90 1.60 -30.75
CA THR A 155 -10.68 0.90 -29.48
C THR A 155 -9.19 0.81 -29.20
N ALA A 156 -8.80 1.10 -27.96
CA ALA A 156 -7.43 0.89 -27.54
C ALA A 156 -7.11 -0.61 -27.42
N VAL A 157 -5.93 -1.00 -27.93
CA VAL A 157 -5.36 -2.35 -27.76
C VAL A 157 -4.73 -2.54 -26.39
N VAL A 158 -4.25 -1.46 -25.77
CA VAL A 158 -3.75 -1.43 -24.39
C VAL A 158 -4.43 -0.29 -23.66
N ALA A 159 -5.02 -0.56 -22.50
CA ALA A 159 -5.52 0.44 -21.57
C ALA A 159 -5.31 -0.07 -20.14
N GLN A 160 -4.42 0.59 -19.38
CA GLN A 160 -3.96 0.10 -18.09
C GLN A 160 -3.72 1.22 -17.08
N ILE A 161 -3.96 0.93 -15.80
CA ILE A 161 -3.30 1.61 -14.68
C ILE A 161 -2.13 0.75 -14.22
N TYR A 162 -0.96 1.35 -13.99
CA TYR A 162 0.25 0.55 -13.74
C TYR A 162 1.33 1.26 -12.93
N SER A 163 2.33 0.48 -12.49
CA SER A 163 3.62 0.94 -11.98
C SER A 163 4.74 0.15 -12.64
N ASP A 164 5.92 0.75 -12.75
CA ASP A 164 7.14 0.12 -13.25
C ASP A 164 8.41 0.78 -12.69
N GLY A 165 9.58 0.37 -13.17
CA GLY A 165 10.87 0.97 -12.75
C GLY A 165 11.04 2.45 -13.12
N ALA A 166 10.15 3.01 -13.94
CA ALA A 166 10.14 4.42 -14.34
C ALA A 166 9.12 5.26 -13.55
N GLY A 167 8.42 4.67 -12.57
CA GLY A 167 7.55 5.37 -11.63
C GLY A 167 6.32 4.58 -11.24
N TYR A 168 5.62 5.08 -10.22
CA TYR A 168 4.56 4.34 -9.54
C TYR A 168 3.22 5.06 -9.62
N THR A 169 2.15 4.28 -9.69
CA THR A 169 0.84 4.74 -9.24
C THR A 169 0.81 4.65 -7.72
N SER A 170 0.53 5.76 -7.03
CA SER A 170 0.49 5.84 -5.56
C SER A 170 -0.79 6.50 -5.07
N LEU A 171 -1.14 6.21 -3.82
CA LEU A 171 -2.20 6.87 -3.07
C LEU A 171 -1.68 7.12 -1.67
N ARG A 172 -1.65 8.38 -1.25
CA ARG A 172 -1.26 8.83 0.09
C ARG A 172 -2.44 9.48 0.80
N TYR A 173 -2.37 9.48 2.12
CA TYR A 173 -3.25 10.27 2.97
C TYR A 173 -2.46 10.96 4.07
N ASP A 174 -2.95 12.12 4.49
CA ASP A 174 -2.50 12.84 5.68
C ASP A 174 -3.75 13.33 6.44
N ARG A 175 -3.83 13.02 7.74
CA ARG A 175 -4.89 13.55 8.62
C ARG A 175 -4.55 14.98 9.00
N VAL A 176 -5.45 15.91 8.71
CA VAL A 176 -5.24 17.36 8.89
C VAL A 176 -6.18 17.99 9.91
N GLY A 177 -7.15 17.23 10.42
CA GLY A 177 -8.05 17.69 11.48
C GLY A 177 -8.93 16.57 12.05
N ASP A 178 -9.56 16.87 13.19
CA ASP A 178 -10.61 16.08 13.82
C ASP A 178 -12.00 16.54 13.35
#